data_AF-A0A536EXG2-F1
#
_entry.id   AF-A0A536EXG2-F1
#
_cell.length_a   1.000
_cell.length_b   1.000
_cell.length_c   1.000
_cell.angle_alpha   90.00
_cell.angle_beta   90.00
_cell.angle_gamma   90.00
#
_symmetry.space_group_name_H-M   'P 1'
#
loop_
_entity.id
_entity.type
_entity.pdbx_description
1 polymer ?
#
loop_
_entity_poly.entity_id
_entity_poly.type
_entity_poly.pdbx_seq_one_letter_code
_entity_poly.pdbx_strand_id
1 'polypeptide(L)'
;MKNDELVLRLGAEGESYEGIGKEKVNVAGRICVADAEGPCGNPSADSARTMITTATERAAWIYFLPVRDDDVDRTAELIAVFGRGLVRMVP
;
A
#
# COMPACT_ATOMS: atom_id res chain seq x y z
N MET A 1 6.74 -8.67 -1.54
CA MET A 1 7.39 -7.74 -0.60
C MET A 1 8.80 -8.20 -0.36
N LYS A 2 9.76 -7.28 -0.26
CA LYS A 2 11.15 -7.63 0.06
C LYS A 2 11.45 -7.32 1.52
N ASN A 3 12.10 -8.28 2.19
CA ASN A 3 12.43 -8.24 3.63
C ASN A 3 11.23 -8.15 4.58
N ASP A 4 10.03 -8.53 4.13
CA ASP A 4 8.78 -8.60 4.92
C ASP A 4 8.39 -7.31 5.67
N GLU A 5 8.96 -6.16 5.29
CA GLU A 5 8.65 -4.84 5.86
C GLU A 5 8.06 -3.91 4.80
N LEU A 6 7.04 -3.14 5.20
CA LEU A 6 6.46 -2.06 4.41
C LEU A 6 6.47 -0.77 5.23
N VAL A 7 6.89 0.31 4.58
CA VAL A 7 6.92 1.65 5.16
C VAL A 7 5.96 2.55 4.40
N LEU A 8 5.08 3.24 5.12
CA LEU A 8 4.29 4.34 4.58
C LEU A 8 5.08 5.64 4.76
N ARG A 9 5.40 6.31 3.65
CA ARG A 9 6.17 7.56 3.66
C ARG A 9 5.85 8.42 2.45
N LEU A 10 6.37 9.65 2.42
CA LEU A 10 6.41 10.42 1.18
C LEU A 10 7.53 9.89 0.26
N GLY A 11 7.27 9.89 -1.05
CA GLY A 11 8.29 9.59 -2.05
C GLY A 11 9.32 10.73 -2.16
N ALA A 12 10.58 10.37 -2.34
CA ALA A 12 11.67 11.29 -2.60
C ALA A 12 11.68 11.77 -4.06
N GLU A 13 12.47 12.80 -4.36
CA GLU A 13 12.63 13.24 -5.75
C GLU A 13 13.18 12.12 -6.64
N GLY A 14 12.63 12.01 -7.85
CA GLY A 14 12.99 10.98 -8.83
C GLY A 14 12.40 9.59 -8.57
N GLU A 15 11.83 9.33 -7.38
CA GLU A 15 11.24 8.03 -7.08
C GLU A 15 9.96 7.74 -7.89
N SER A 16 9.87 6.50 -8.35
CA SER A 16 8.78 6.03 -9.21
C SER A 16 8.77 4.50 -9.32
N TYR A 17 7.67 3.94 -9.80
CA TYR A 17 7.53 2.52 -10.12
C TYR A 17 6.67 2.30 -11.35
N GLU A 18 6.81 1.15 -12.01
CA GLU A 18 5.91 0.75 -13.10
C GLU A 18 4.54 0.35 -12.54
N GLY A 19 3.47 0.96 -13.07
CA GLY A 19 2.10 0.70 -12.63
C GLY A 19 1.48 -0.52 -13.34
N ILE A 20 0.47 -1.14 -12.72
CA ILE A 20 -0.32 -2.17 -13.40
C ILE A 20 -1.08 -1.53 -14.57
N GLY A 21 -0.80 -1.97 -15.80
CA GLY A 21 -1.48 -1.50 -17.01
C GLY A 21 -1.26 -0.02 -17.34
N LYS A 22 -0.26 0.63 -16.73
CA LYS A 22 0.09 2.04 -16.94
C LYS A 22 1.59 2.18 -17.22
N GLU A 23 1.97 3.34 -17.75
CA GLU A 23 3.34 3.82 -17.70
C GLU A 23 3.78 4.12 -16.25
N LYS A 24 5.05 4.49 -16.10
CA LYS A 24 5.74 4.83 -14.86
C LYS A 24 4.98 5.83 -13.97
N VAL A 25 4.74 5.44 -12.72
CA VAL A 25 4.06 6.22 -11.67
C VAL A 25 5.09 6.99 -10.84
N ASN A 26 5.03 8.33 -10.87
CA ASN A 26 5.87 9.19 -10.05
C ASN A 26 5.28 9.38 -8.64
N VAL A 27 6.13 9.26 -7.60
CA VAL A 27 5.71 9.41 -6.19
C VAL A 27 6.40 10.54 -5.44
N ALA A 28 7.19 11.39 -6.11
CA ALA A 28 7.86 12.50 -5.47
C ALA A 28 6.85 13.42 -4.73
N GLY A 29 7.05 13.58 -3.42
CA GLY A 29 6.17 14.38 -2.56
C GLY A 29 4.77 13.78 -2.32
N ARG A 30 4.52 12.54 -2.74
CA ARG A 30 3.23 11.84 -2.57
C ARG A 30 3.37 10.70 -1.59
N ILE A 31 2.28 10.35 -0.89
CA ILE A 31 2.23 9.14 -0.06
C ILE A 31 2.52 7.93 -0.95
N CYS A 32 3.44 7.08 -0.51
CA CYS A 32 3.73 5.79 -1.10
C CYS A 32 3.93 4.73 -0.02
N VAL A 33 3.63 3.50 -0.40
CA VAL A 33 4.08 2.30 0.31
C VAL A 33 5.40 1.90 -0.31
N ALA A 34 6.42 1.68 0.51
CA ALA A 34 7.75 1.27 0.06
C ALA A 34 8.21 0.03 0.81
N ASP A 35 8.95 -0.85 0.12
CA ASP A 35 9.74 -1.91 0.73
C ASP A 35 11.24 -1.61 0.56
N ALA A 36 12.10 -2.58 0.87
CA ALA A 36 13.56 -2.42 0.77
C ALA A 36 14.07 -2.10 -0.65
N GLU A 37 13.31 -2.37 -1.71
CA GLU A 37 13.67 -2.04 -3.09
C GLU A 37 13.12 -0.68 -3.54
N GLY A 38 12.35 0.00 -2.69
CA GLY A 38 11.74 1.31 -2.96
C GLY A 38 10.22 1.27 -3.06
N PRO A 39 9.60 2.32 -3.62
CA PRO A 39 8.15 2.42 -3.72
C PRO A 39 7.51 1.26 -4.49
N CYS A 40 6.43 0.72 -3.94
CA CYS A 40 5.71 -0.43 -4.48
C CYS A 40 4.19 -0.24 -4.51
N GLY A 41 3.69 0.96 -4.23
CA GLY A 41 2.28 1.29 -4.33
C GLY A 41 2.01 2.69 -3.82
N ASN A 42 0.84 3.22 -4.14
CA ASN A 42 0.34 4.49 -3.64
C ASN A 42 -1.20 4.48 -3.67
N PRO A 43 -1.87 5.50 -3.12
CA PRO A 43 -3.35 5.54 -3.11
C PRO A 43 -4.04 5.57 -4.49
N SER A 44 -3.29 5.78 -5.58
CA SER A 44 -3.83 6.05 -6.92
C SER A 44 -3.53 4.95 -7.97
N ALA A 45 -2.53 4.11 -7.72
CA ALA A 45 -2.07 3.08 -8.64
C ALA A 45 -1.22 2.03 -7.93
N ASP A 46 -1.43 0.77 -8.26
CA ASP A 46 -0.60 -0.33 -7.75
C ASP A 46 0.63 -0.56 -8.63
N SER A 47 1.71 -1.06 -8.02
CA SER A 47 2.93 -1.43 -8.75
C SER A 47 2.78 -2.77 -9.46
N ALA A 48 3.29 -2.84 -10.70
CA ALA A 48 3.42 -4.09 -11.44
C ALA A 48 4.34 -5.11 -10.72
N ARG A 49 5.37 -4.62 -10.01
CA ARG A 49 6.34 -5.48 -9.30
C ARG A 49 5.70 -6.28 -8.17
N THR A 50 4.74 -5.69 -7.46
CA THR A 50 4.08 -6.30 -6.29
C THR A 50 2.63 -6.68 -6.56
N MET A 51 2.24 -6.76 -7.83
CA MET A 51 0.92 -7.21 -8.26
C MET A 51 0.61 -8.63 -7.80
N ILE A 52 -0.64 -8.88 -7.43
CA ILE A 52 -1.16 -10.23 -7.16
C ILE A 52 -1.18 -11.04 -8.47
N THR A 53 -0.60 -12.24 -8.42
CA THR A 53 -0.58 -13.21 -9.53
C THR A 53 -1.15 -14.55 -9.07
N THR A 54 -1.32 -15.49 -10.00
CA THR A 54 -1.74 -16.88 -9.67
C THR A 54 -0.74 -17.63 -8.80
N ALA A 55 0.51 -17.18 -8.72
CA ALA A 55 1.54 -17.73 -7.83
C ALA A 55 1.56 -17.07 -6.43
N THR A 56 0.66 -16.11 -6.16
CA THR A 56 0.65 -15.40 -4.88
C THR A 56 0.01 -16.25 -3.77
N GLU A 57 0.81 -16.62 -2.78
CA GLU A 57 0.34 -17.42 -1.63
C GLU A 57 -0.02 -16.57 -0.41
N ARG A 58 0.53 -15.35 -0.31
CA ARG A 58 0.31 -14.42 0.79
C ARG A 58 0.12 -13.01 0.25
N ALA A 59 -0.89 -12.31 0.75
CA ALA A 59 -1.20 -10.94 0.38
C ALA A 59 -1.42 -10.09 1.64
N ALA A 60 -1.10 -8.81 1.54
CA ALA A 60 -1.46 -7.80 2.52
C ALA A 60 -2.42 -6.81 1.86
N TRP A 61 -3.36 -6.28 2.65
CA TRP A 61 -4.29 -5.26 2.20
C TRP A 61 -3.90 -3.94 2.85
N ILE A 62 -3.88 -2.87 2.06
CA ILE A 62 -3.58 -1.51 2.54
C ILE A 62 -4.74 -0.63 2.12
N TYR A 63 -5.39 -0.01 3.09
CA TYR A 63 -6.56 0.81 2.87
C TYR A 63 -6.22 2.27 3.14
N PHE A 64 -6.34 3.10 2.12
CA PHE A 64 -6.29 4.56 2.27
C PHE A 64 -7.73 5.07 2.42
N LEU A 65 -8.14 5.30 3.66
CA LEU A 65 -9.53 5.61 3.98
C LEU A 65 -9.68 7.12 4.22
N PRO A 66 -10.41 7.86 3.37
CA PRO A 66 -10.75 9.26 3.62
C PRO A 66 -11.96 9.36 4.58
N VAL A 67 -11.87 8.69 5.72
CA VAL A 67 -12.94 8.61 6.72
C VAL A 67 -12.52 9.33 8.00
N ARG A 68 -13.48 9.71 8.84
CA ARG A 68 -13.20 10.32 10.14
C ARG A 68 -12.68 9.24 11.09
N ASP A 69 -11.94 9.63 12.13
CA ASP A 69 -11.39 8.68 13.11
C ASP A 69 -12.46 7.79 13.74
N ASP A 70 -13.67 8.32 13.95
CA ASP A 70 -14.83 7.60 14.51
C ASP A 70 -15.37 6.51 13.56
N ASP A 71 -15.13 6.65 12.25
CA ASP A 71 -15.57 5.70 11.22
C ASP A 71 -14.52 4.60 10.95
N VAL A 72 -13.28 4.80 11.41
CA VAL A 72 -12.18 3.85 11.20
C VAL A 72 -12.46 2.53 11.90
N ASP A 73 -13.02 2.54 13.12
CA ASP A 73 -13.24 1.32 13.90
C ASP A 73 -14.30 0.41 13.27
N ARG A 74 -15.38 1.00 12.75
CA ARG A 74 -16.40 0.25 11.99
C ARG A 74 -15.82 -0.35 10.72
N THR A 75 -14.93 0.38 10.05
CA THR A 75 -14.26 -0.13 8.83
C THR A 75 -13.27 -1.24 9.17
N ALA A 76 -12.53 -1.09 10.27
CA ALA A 76 -11.62 -2.09 10.81
C ALA A 76 -12.33 -3.41 11.13
N GLU A 77 -13.48 -3.36 11.82
CA GLU A 77 -14.30 -4.55 12.12
C GLU A 77 -14.70 -5.32 10.86
N LEU A 78 -15.13 -4.61 9.82
CA LEU A 78 -15.55 -5.21 8.55
C LEU A 78 -14.39 -5.83 7.78
N ILE A 79 -13.17 -5.32 7.93
CA ILE A 79 -11.98 -5.84 7.23
C ILE A 79 -11.34 -6.99 8.00
N ALA A 80 -11.40 -6.96 9.34
CA ALA A 80 -10.75 -7.95 10.21
C ALA A 80 -11.22 -9.39 9.94
N VAL A 81 -12.45 -9.59 9.44
CA VAL A 81 -12.95 -10.92 9.03
C VAL A 81 -12.16 -11.56 7.87
N PHE A 82 -11.40 -10.77 7.10
CA PHE A 82 -10.62 -11.25 5.96
C PHE A 82 -9.12 -11.36 6.23
N GLY A 83 -8.63 -10.79 7.34
CA GLY A 83 -7.21 -10.71 7.68
C GLY A 83 -6.84 -11.54 8.91
N ARG A 84 -5.55 -11.89 9.05
CA ARG A 84 -5.02 -12.53 10.26
C ARG A 84 -4.55 -11.53 11.33
N GLY A 85 -4.69 -10.24 11.06
CA GLY A 85 -4.28 -9.13 11.92
C GLY A 85 -4.54 -7.81 11.23
N LEU A 86 -4.77 -6.75 12.02
CA LEU A 86 -5.00 -5.39 11.54
C LEU A 86 -4.07 -4.44 12.29
N VAL A 87 -3.39 -3.57 11.55
CA VAL A 87 -2.59 -2.48 12.10
C VAL A 87 -3.24 -1.17 11.70
N ARG A 88 -3.62 -0.36 12.69
CA ARG A 88 -4.15 0.99 12.48
C ARG A 88 -3.01 1.99 12.57
N MET A 89 -2.88 2.83 11.55
CA MET A 89 -1.98 3.98 11.57
C MET A 89 -2.84 5.25 11.54
N VAL A 90 -2.84 5.99 12.65
CA VAL A 90 -3.42 7.33 12.76
C VAL A 90 -2.23 8.29 12.95
N PRO A 91 -2.22 9.47 12.31
CA PRO A 91 -1.20 10.48 12.58
C PRO A 91 -1.16 10.91 14.06
#